data_AF-A0A534SQG9-F1
#
_entry.id   AF-A0A534SQG9-F1
#
_cell.length_a   1.000
_cell.length_b   1.000
_cell.length_c   1.000
_cell.angle_alpha   90.00
_cell.angle_beta   90.00
_cell.angle_gamma   90.00
#
_symmetry.space_group_name_H-M   'P 1'
#
loop_
_entity.id
_entity.type
_entity.pdbx_description
1 polymer ?
#
loop_
_entity_poly.entity_id
_entity_poly.type
_entity_poly.pdbx_seq_one_letter_code
_entity_poly.pdbx_strand_id
1 'polypeptide(L)'
;MAYCEAIWLGKANKNVALASFRKHMREQDPRRLETLYKNYVVDALPLKPYPMEEVIQAEMENLTATVAEFRGKRAADFIDKSILTELEREGFFTQLASRYGK
;
A
#
# COMPACT_ATOMS: atom_id res chain seq x y z
N MET A 1 -2.36 -7.19 8.74
CA MET A 1 -1.04 -7.55 9.31
C MET A 1 0.00 -7.91 8.24
N ALA A 2 -0.15 -9.04 7.52
CA ALA A 2 0.86 -9.51 6.55
C ALA A 2 1.21 -8.49 5.44
N TYR A 3 0.21 -7.78 4.91
CA TYR A 3 0.45 -6.72 3.92
C TYR A 3 1.35 -5.60 4.45
N CYS A 4 1.10 -5.13 5.68
CA CYS A 4 1.93 -4.11 6.32
C CYS A 4 3.37 -4.62 6.50
N GLU A 5 3.55 -5.85 7.00
CA GLU A 5 4.89 -6.44 7.13
C GLU A 5 5.61 -6.56 5.78
N ALA A 6 4.90 -6.92 4.71
CA ALA A 6 5.47 -7.00 3.36
C ALA A 6 5.98 -5.64 2.85
N ILE A 7 5.31 -4.52 3.18
CA ILE A 7 5.79 -3.18 2.86
C ILE A 7 7.13 -2.91 3.55
N TRP A 8 7.21 -3.19 4.85
CA TRP A 8 8.43 -2.99 5.63
C TRP A 8 9.57 -3.87 5.13
N LEU A 9 9.31 -5.16 4.91
CA LEU A 9 10.29 -6.10 4.38
C LEU A 9 10.77 -5.70 2.98
N GLY A 10 9.86 -5.30 2.09
CA GLY A 10 10.19 -4.89 0.74
C GLY A 10 11.08 -3.66 0.70
N LYS A 11 10.80 -2.66 1.55
CA LYS A 11 11.63 -1.45 1.68
C LYS A 11 12.98 -1.71 2.36
N ALA A 12 13.01 -2.58 3.37
CA ALA A 12 14.24 -2.92 4.09
C ALA A 12 15.15 -3.87 3.29
N ASN A 13 14.57 -4.71 2.43
CA ASN A 13 15.29 -5.68 1.61
C ASN A 13 14.79 -5.68 0.16
N LYS A 14 15.45 -4.86 -0.65
CA LYS A 14 15.22 -4.75 -2.09
C LYS A 14 15.21 -6.11 -2.81
N ASN A 15 16.08 -7.04 -2.45
CA ASN A 15 16.17 -8.33 -3.14
C ASN A 15 14.89 -9.15 -3.00
N VAL A 16 14.19 -9.03 -1.86
CA VAL A 16 12.89 -9.69 -1.64
C VAL A 16 11.85 -9.10 -2.59
N ALA A 17 11.78 -7.77 -2.71
CA ALA A 17 10.87 -7.11 -3.63
C ALA A 17 11.16 -7.48 -5.10
N LEU A 18 12.44 -7.45 -5.51
CA LEU A 18 12.83 -7.84 -6.87
C LEU A 18 12.54 -9.30 -7.18
N ALA A 19 12.74 -10.21 -6.22
CA ALA A 19 12.38 -11.62 -6.37
C ALA A 19 10.86 -11.79 -6.60
N SER A 20 10.03 -11.01 -5.90
CA SER A 20 8.59 -10.98 -6.11
C SER A 20 8.21 -10.54 -7.53
N PHE A 21 8.80 -9.44 -8.02
CA PHE A 21 8.56 -8.96 -9.39
C PHE A 21 8.98 -9.99 -10.44
N ARG A 22 10.16 -10.61 -10.29
CA ARG A 22 10.60 -11.69 -11.19
C ARG A 22 9.62 -12.86 -11.21
N LYS A 23 9.16 -13.29 -10.04
CA LYS A 23 8.28 -14.46 -9.92
C LYS A 23 6.87 -14.19 -10.44
N HIS A 24 6.27 -13.06 -10.05
CA HIS A 24 4.85 -12.82 -10.26
C HIS A 24 4.55 -11.97 -11.51
N MET A 25 5.46 -11.07 -11.88
CA MET A 25 5.33 -10.26 -13.10
C MET A 25 6.15 -10.81 -14.27
N ARG A 26 6.97 -11.85 -14.04
CA ARG A 26 7.90 -12.43 -15.03
C ARG A 26 8.85 -11.40 -15.62
N GLU A 27 9.15 -10.34 -14.87
CA GLU A 27 10.08 -9.30 -15.27
C GLU A 27 11.52 -9.76 -15.02
N GLN A 28 12.39 -9.66 -16.02
CA GLN A 28 13.79 -10.09 -15.91
C GLN A 28 14.78 -8.97 -16.24
N ASP A 29 14.33 -7.90 -16.90
CA ASP A 29 15.20 -6.81 -17.27
C ASP A 29 15.63 -6.04 -16.01
N PRO A 30 16.95 -5.91 -15.75
CA PRO A 30 17.45 -5.25 -14.55
C PRO A 30 16.99 -3.80 -14.42
N ARG A 31 16.92 -3.04 -15.52
CA ARG A 31 16.51 -1.62 -15.47
C ARG A 31 15.02 -1.50 -15.15
N ARG A 32 14.19 -2.35 -15.74
CA ARG A 32 12.75 -2.39 -15.44
C ARG A 32 12.51 -2.79 -13.99
N LEU A 33 13.22 -3.77 -13.47
CA LEU A 33 13.14 -4.18 -12.06
C LEU A 33 13.49 -3.04 -11.09
N GLU A 34 14.52 -2.25 -11.42
CA GLU A 34 14.89 -1.06 -10.65
C GLU A 34 13.78 -0.01 -10.66
N THR A 35 13.20 0.27 -11.83
CA THR A 35 12.06 1.20 -11.95
C THR A 35 10.85 0.71 -11.17
N LEU A 36 10.52 -0.59 -11.25
CA LEU A 36 9.41 -1.16 -10.50
C LEU A 36 9.62 -1.03 -8.99
N TYR A 37 10.83 -1.31 -8.51
CA TYR A 37 11.16 -1.17 -7.10
C TYR A 37 11.02 0.27 -6.62
N LYS A 38 11.60 1.23 -7.35
CA LYS A 38 11.51 2.64 -7.01
C LYS A 38 10.04 3.08 -6.96
N ASN A 39 9.31 2.90 -8.05
CA ASN A 39 7.96 3.45 -8.18
C ASN A 39 6.97 2.77 -7.23
N TYR A 40 6.98 1.44 -7.15
CA TYR A 40 5.94 0.68 -6.46
C TYR A 40 6.29 0.25 -5.05
N VAL A 41 7.56 0.30 -4.63
CA VAL A 41 7.96 -0.08 -3.26
C VAL A 41 8.48 1.13 -2.49
N VAL A 42 9.33 1.97 -3.09
CA VAL A 42 9.89 3.14 -2.41
C VAL A 42 8.88 4.28 -2.38
N ASP A 43 8.37 4.68 -3.55
CA ASP A 43 7.61 5.93 -3.69
C ASP A 43 6.10 5.73 -3.38
N ALA A 44 5.48 4.65 -3.85
CA ALA A 44 4.03 4.47 -3.71
C ALA A 44 3.53 3.98 -2.34
N LEU A 45 4.31 3.18 -1.61
CA LEU A 45 3.84 2.49 -0.40
C LEU A 45 4.25 3.23 0.87
N PRO A 46 3.32 3.77 1.69
CA PRO A 46 3.65 4.30 3.01
C PRO A 46 3.86 3.18 4.03
N LEU A 47 4.70 3.41 5.05
CA LEU A 47 4.99 2.44 6.11
C LEU A 47 3.77 2.10 6.99
N LYS A 48 2.80 3.02 7.05
CA LYS A 48 1.49 2.83 7.66
C LYS A 48 0.44 3.03 6.56
N PRO A 49 -0.06 1.96 5.93
CA PRO A 49 -0.91 2.05 4.75
C PRO A 49 -2.37 2.36 5.09
N TYR A 50 -2.60 3.53 5.71
CA TYR A 50 -3.95 4.05 5.89
C TYR A 50 -4.53 4.55 4.57
N PRO A 51 -5.81 4.29 4.29
CA PRO A 51 -6.49 4.84 3.13
C PRO A 51 -6.61 6.36 3.26
N MET A 52 -6.48 7.05 2.12
CA MET A 52 -6.68 8.50 2.02
C MET A 52 -8.15 8.76 1.67
N GLU A 53 -8.99 8.94 2.69
CA GLU A 53 -10.44 9.05 2.51
C GLU A 53 -10.82 10.21 1.56
N GLU A 54 -10.10 11.33 1.63
CA GLU A 54 -10.36 12.52 0.80
C GLU A 54 -10.06 12.26 -0.68
N VAL A 55 -8.98 11.52 -0.97
CA VAL A 55 -8.61 11.15 -2.34
C VAL A 55 -9.63 10.17 -2.92
N ILE A 56 -10.05 9.20 -2.11
CA ILE A 56 -11.08 8.23 -2.52
C ILE A 56 -12.41 8.94 -2.79
N GLN A 57 -12.79 9.91 -1.95
CA GLN A 57 -14.00 10.71 -2.15
C GLN A 57 -13.93 11.50 -3.47
N ALA A 58 -12.82 12.17 -3.74
CA ALA A 58 -12.63 12.94 -4.98
C ALA A 58 -12.72 12.03 -6.23
N GLU A 59 -12.12 10.84 -6.18
CA GLU A 59 -12.20 9.88 -7.29
C GLU A 59 -13.62 9.31 -7.48
N MET A 60 -14.35 9.06 -6.39
CA MET A 60 -15.76 8.65 -6.48
C MET A 60 -16.62 9.73 -7.15
N GLU A 61 -16.40 11.00 -6.82
CA GLU A 61 -17.10 12.14 -7.45
C GLU A 61 -16.76 12.24 -8.94
N ASN A 62 -15.48 12.12 -9.30
CA ASN A 62 -15.01 12.12 -10.69
C ASN A 62 -15.66 10.99 -11.51
N LEU A 63 -15.85 9.82 -10.90
CA LEU A 63 -16.41 8.64 -11.57
C LEU A 63 -17.94 8.61 -11.58
N THR A 64 -18.62 9.51 -10.87
CA THR A 64 -20.10 9.50 -10.75
C THR A 64 -20.83 9.64 -12.10
N ALA A 65 -20.18 10.24 -13.10
CA ALA A 65 -20.72 10.34 -14.46
C ALA A 65 -20.83 8.97 -15.16
N THR A 66 -19.93 8.03 -14.84
CA THR A 66 -19.83 6.71 -15.47
C THR A 66 -20.21 5.56 -14.53
N VAL A 67 -20.21 5.79 -13.23
CA VAL A 67 -20.53 4.84 -12.16
C VAL A 67 -21.66 5.44 -11.32
N ALA A 68 -22.89 5.13 -11.69
CA ALA A 68 -24.07 5.72 -11.05
C ALA A 68 -24.19 5.36 -9.57
N GLU A 69 -23.62 4.23 -9.15
CA GLU A 69 -23.60 3.71 -7.78
C GLU A 69 -22.86 4.62 -6.81
N PHE A 70 -21.96 5.48 -7.30
CA PHE A 70 -21.21 6.43 -6.46
C PHE A 70 -22.00 7.71 -6.14
N ARG A 71 -23.11 7.96 -6.82
CA ARG A 71 -23.91 9.18 -6.61
C ARG A 71 -24.41 9.26 -5.17
N GLY A 72 -23.95 10.30 -4.46
CA GLY A 72 -24.35 10.55 -3.07
C GLY A 72 -23.77 9.57 -2.04
N LYS A 73 -22.83 8.72 -2.44
CA LYS A 73 -22.07 7.87 -1.50
C LYS A 73 -20.87 8.62 -0.94
N ARG A 74 -20.45 8.21 0.25
CA ARG A 74 -19.23 8.73 0.89
C ARG A 74 -18.15 7.65 0.84
N ALA A 75 -16.89 8.06 0.77
CA ALA A 75 -15.74 7.17 0.86
C ALA A 75 -15.80 6.27 2.12
N ALA A 76 -16.25 6.82 3.25
CA ALA A 76 -16.45 6.09 4.49
C ALA A 76 -17.44 4.92 4.39
N ASP A 77 -18.32 4.90 3.39
CA ASP A 77 -19.23 3.77 3.16
C ASP A 77 -18.50 2.56 2.54
N PHE A 78 -17.25 2.73 2.08
CA PHE A 78 -16.41 1.70 1.43
C PHE A 78 -15.10 1.44 2.17
N ILE A 79 -14.83 2.15 3.26
CA ILE A 79 -13.54 2.11 3.96
C ILE A 79 -13.76 1.58 5.38
N ASP A 80 -13.03 0.52 5.72
CA ASP A 80 -12.86 0.07 7.09
C ASP A 80 -11.40 0.20 7.51
N LYS A 81 -11.15 1.07 8.49
CA LYS A 81 -9.81 1.30 9.08
C LYS A 81 -9.60 0.62 10.43
N SER A 82 -10.60 -0.07 10.96
CA SER A 82 -10.59 -0.66 12.31
C SER A 82 -9.39 -1.56 12.54
N ILE A 83 -9.07 -2.43 11.58
CA ILE A 83 -7.92 -3.35 11.65
C ILE A 83 -6.59 -2.60 11.75
N LEU A 84 -6.41 -1.53 10.98
CA LEU A 84 -5.16 -0.74 11.02
C LEU A 84 -5.04 0.03 12.32
N THR A 85 -6.15 0.60 12.80
CA THR A 85 -6.23 1.28 14.10
C THR A 85 -5.90 0.34 15.25
N GLU A 86 -6.42 -0.89 15.23
CA GLU A 86 -6.13 -1.91 16.24
C GLU A 86 -4.65 -2.33 16.22
N LEU A 87 -4.09 -2.60 15.04
CA LEU A 87 -2.66 -2.92 14.90
C LEU A 87 -1.77 -1.78 15.42
N GLU A 88 -2.12 -0.53 15.13
CA GLU A 88 -1.37 0.62 15.66
C GLU A 88 -1.49 0.74 17.18
N ARG A 89 -2.69 0.56 17.73
CA ARG A 89 -2.95 0.57 19.18
C ARG A 89 -2.14 -0.51 19.90
N GLU A 90 -1.97 -1.68 19.29
CA GLU A 90 -1.17 -2.80 19.81
C GLU A 90 0.35 -2.61 19.61
N GLY A 91 0.77 -1.48 19.03
CA GLY A 91 2.19 -1.18 18.81
C GLY A 91 2.82 -1.97 17.67
N PHE A 92 2.03 -2.58 16.79
CA PHE A 92 2.53 -3.41 15.68
C PHE A 92 3.50 -2.64 14.76
N PHE A 93 3.19 -1.39 14.42
CA PHE A 93 4.09 -0.58 13.58
C PHE A 93 5.39 -0.20 14.30
N THR A 94 5.38 -0.06 15.62
CA THR A 94 6.59 0.13 16.42
C THR A 94 7.47 -1.13 16.40
N GLN A 95 6.85 -2.31 16.48
CA GLN A 95 7.58 -3.59 16.35
C GLN A 95 8.19 -3.75 14.96
N LEU A 96 7.46 -3.39 13.89
CA LEU A 96 7.99 -3.40 12.53
C LEU A 96 9.14 -2.40 12.36
N ALA A 97 9.04 -1.20 12.95
CA ALA A 97 10.12 -0.23 12.96
C ALA A 97 11.37 -0.76 13.67
N SER A 98 11.23 -1.45 14.80
CA SER A 98 12.38 -2.07 15.49
C SER A 98 12.99 -3.23 14.69
N ARG A 99 12.17 -4.00 13.98
CA ARG A 99 12.60 -5.19 13.24
C ARG A 99 13.24 -4.86 11.88
N TYR A 100 12.72 -3.85 11.19
CA TYR A 100 13.08 -3.54 9.80
C TYR A 100 13.69 -2.14 9.63
N GLY A 101 13.54 -1.26 10.62
CA GLY A 101 14.21 0.04 10.65
C GLY A 101 15.72 -0.17 10.76
N LYS A 102 16.46 0.50 9.87
CA LYS A 102 17.91 0.70 10.00
C LYS A 102 18.16 2.02 10.69
#